data_AF-A0A1D6JU07-F1
#
_entry.id   AF-A0A1D6JU07-F1
#
_cell.length_a   1.000
_cell.length_b   1.000
_cell.length_c   1.000
_cell.angle_alpha   90.00
_cell.angle_beta   90.00
_cell.angle_gamma   90.00
#
_symmetry.space_group_name_H-M   'P 1'
#
loop_
_entity.id
_entity.type
_entity.pdbx_description
1 polymer ?
#
loop_
_entity_poly.entity_id
_entity_poly.type
_entity_poly.pdbx_seq_one_letter_code
_entity_poly.pdbx_strand_id
1 'polypeptide(L)'
;MPSSAARALTSVSRAAFSWKPTGRPQQTLAAAVSRSGVGLHSGARVTATLFPTQAGEGRYFLVEGDEEARVAAEVGNAEPLSQLCTTLRRGEGAHTRVRTVEHLLSAMEALGVDNCRIEVSGGDERKSG
;
A
#
# COMPACT_ATOMS: atom_id res chain seq x y z
N MET A 1 -13.25 2.17 -40.26
CA MET A 1 -12.45 3.21 -39.58
C MET A 1 -12.63 3.06 -38.07
N PRO A 2 -11.77 2.36 -37.32
CA PRO A 2 -11.78 2.45 -35.87
C PRO A 2 -10.75 3.49 -35.43
N SER A 3 -11.20 4.60 -34.85
CA SER A 3 -10.32 5.56 -34.19
C SER A 3 -10.09 5.09 -32.76
N SER A 4 -8.87 4.66 -32.49
CA SER A 4 -8.36 4.29 -31.16
C SER A 4 -8.17 5.55 -30.33
N ALA A 5 -9.02 5.76 -29.34
CA ALA A 5 -8.83 6.82 -28.35
C ALA A 5 -7.88 6.32 -27.25
N ALA A 6 -6.60 6.66 -27.39
CA ALA A 6 -5.62 6.48 -26.33
C ALA A 6 -6.06 7.28 -25.09
N ARG A 7 -6.45 6.59 -24.02
CA ARG A 7 -6.70 7.23 -22.72
C ARG A 7 -5.35 7.68 -22.16
N ALA A 8 -5.11 8.99 -22.23
CA ALA A 8 -3.99 9.63 -21.58
C ALA A 8 -4.05 9.33 -20.08
N LEU A 9 -3.00 8.71 -19.55
CA LEU A 9 -2.79 8.56 -18.12
C LEU A 9 -2.63 9.96 -17.53
N THR A 10 -3.65 10.42 -16.83
CA THR A 10 -3.58 11.67 -16.06
C THR A 10 -2.53 11.47 -14.97
N SER A 11 -1.36 12.08 -15.15
CA SER A 11 -0.33 12.19 -14.13
C SER A 11 -0.92 12.98 -12.96
N VAL A 12 -1.42 12.29 -11.95
CA VAL A 12 -1.75 12.91 -10.67
C VAL A 12 -0.45 13.49 -10.13
N SER A 13 -0.41 14.82 -10.01
CA SER A 13 0.72 15.53 -9.44
C SER A 13 1.01 14.93 -8.06
N ARG A 14 2.22 14.39 -7.92
CA ARG A 14 2.84 14.08 -6.62
C ARG A 14 2.96 15.39 -5.83
N ALA A 15 1.88 15.90 -5.26
CA ALA A 15 1.96 16.59 -3.98
C ALA A 15 2.23 15.54 -2.89
N ALA A 16 3.23 14.70 -3.16
CA ALA A 16 3.72 13.67 -2.30
C ALA A 16 4.46 14.38 -1.19
N PHE A 17 4.22 13.94 0.04
CA PHE A 17 5.16 13.98 1.15
C PHE A 17 6.52 14.58 0.76
N SER A 18 6.74 15.84 1.13
CA SER A 18 8.07 16.43 1.02
C SER A 18 8.94 15.75 2.06
N TRP A 19 9.53 14.60 1.69
CA TRP A 19 10.68 14.10 2.41
C TRP A 19 11.71 15.21 2.38
N LYS A 20 11.99 15.81 3.53
CA LYS A 20 13.18 16.64 3.67
C LYS A 20 14.35 15.76 3.23
N PRO A 21 15.12 16.15 2.21
CA PRO A 21 16.28 15.39 1.80
C PRO A 21 17.19 15.26 3.02
N THR A 22 17.30 14.05 3.56
CA THR A 22 18.16 13.78 4.72
C THR A 22 19.63 13.67 4.29
N GLY A 23 19.90 13.70 2.97
CA GLY A 23 21.23 13.54 2.39
C GLY A 23 21.73 12.10 2.34
N ARG A 24 20.98 11.14 2.92
CA ARG A 24 21.32 9.71 2.89
C ARG A 24 20.69 9.02 1.67
N PRO A 25 21.31 7.96 1.13
CA PRO A 25 20.70 7.16 0.07
C PRO A 25 19.42 6.49 0.57
N GLN A 26 18.42 6.39 -0.30
CA GLN A 26 17.21 5.65 0.02
C GLN A 26 17.51 4.16 0.26
N GLN A 27 16.76 3.53 1.15
CA GLN A 27 16.89 2.11 1.50
C GLN A 27 15.67 1.31 1.03
N THR A 28 15.89 0.01 0.82
CA THR A 28 14.85 -0.99 0.59
C THR A 28 15.27 -2.31 1.26
N LEU A 29 14.45 -3.34 1.18
CA LEU A 29 14.77 -4.66 1.74
C LEU A 29 15.90 -5.34 0.95
N ALA A 30 16.72 -6.14 1.62
CA ALA A 30 17.76 -6.93 0.96
C ALA A 30 17.19 -8.12 0.17
N ALA A 31 16.06 -8.66 0.64
CA ALA A 31 15.33 -9.76 0.01
C ALA A 31 13.86 -9.69 0.40
N ALA A 32 13.02 -10.43 -0.31
CA ALA A 32 11.60 -10.54 0.03
C ALA A 32 11.41 -11.25 1.38
N VAL A 33 10.39 -10.84 2.14
CA VAL A 33 10.02 -11.46 3.42
C VAL A 33 8.50 -11.62 3.52
N SER A 34 8.05 -12.79 3.95
CA SER A 34 6.63 -13.09 4.13
C SER A 34 6.29 -13.38 5.58
N ARG A 35 5.12 -12.92 6.02
CA ARG A 35 4.57 -13.28 7.32
C ARG A 35 3.08 -13.54 7.20
N SER A 36 2.64 -14.71 7.65
CA SER A 36 1.23 -15.05 7.80
C SER A 36 0.75 -14.82 9.23
N GLY A 37 -0.49 -14.41 9.37
CA GLY A 37 -1.15 -14.21 10.65
C GLY A 37 -2.67 -14.30 10.52
N VAL A 38 -3.36 -14.00 11.62
CA VAL A 38 -4.82 -13.89 11.66
C VAL A 38 -5.17 -12.41 11.63
N GLY A 39 -6.04 -12.00 10.71
CA GLY A 39 -6.52 -10.62 10.62
C GLY A 39 -7.30 -10.24 11.87
N LEU A 40 -6.88 -9.17 12.57
CA LEU A 40 -7.47 -8.75 13.86
C LEU A 40 -8.99 -8.53 13.78
N HIS A 41 -9.47 -8.03 12.64
CA HIS A 41 -10.89 -7.71 12.45
C HIS A 41 -11.68 -8.79 11.71
N SER A 42 -11.03 -9.65 10.92
CA SER A 42 -11.70 -10.65 10.08
C SER A 42 -11.62 -12.07 10.65
N GLY A 43 -10.66 -12.36 11.53
CA GLY A 43 -10.38 -13.74 11.99
C GLY A 43 -9.83 -14.66 10.89
N ALA A 44 -9.64 -14.14 9.67
CA ALA A 44 -9.17 -14.90 8.53
C ALA A 44 -7.64 -14.94 8.46
N ARG A 45 -7.10 -15.99 7.83
CA ARG A 45 -5.66 -16.09 7.58
C ARG A 45 -5.26 -15.08 6.50
N VAL A 46 -4.34 -14.20 6.83
CA VAL A 46 -3.78 -13.18 5.94
C VAL A 46 -2.27 -13.39 5.86
N THR A 47 -1.71 -13.22 4.67
CA THR A 47 -0.26 -13.23 4.43
C THR A 47 0.16 -11.90 3.84
N ALA A 48 1.11 -11.23 4.50
CA ALA A 48 1.78 -10.06 3.97
C ALA A 48 3.16 -10.46 3.46
N THR A 49 3.45 -10.18 2.19
CA THR A 49 4.78 -10.36 1.59
C THR A 49 5.35 -9.01 1.21
N LEU A 50 6.52 -8.68 1.74
CA LEU A 50 7.21 -7.45 1.48
C LEU A 50 8.32 -7.72 0.46
N PHE A 51 8.39 -6.90 -0.58
CA PHE A 51 9.38 -7.00 -1.64
C PHE A 51 10.25 -5.74 -1.72
N PRO A 52 11.55 -5.88 -2.05
CA PRO A 52 12.37 -4.75 -2.46
C PRO A 52 11.79 -4.04 -3.68
N THR A 53 11.93 -2.72 -3.76
CA THR A 53 11.50 -1.93 -4.92
C THR A 53 12.53 -0.86 -5.27
N GLN A 54 12.35 -0.22 -6.43
CA GLN A 54 13.28 0.80 -6.90
C GLN A 54 13.20 2.08 -6.06
N ALA A 55 14.27 2.86 -6.08
CA ALA A 55 14.31 4.16 -5.44
C ALA A 55 13.25 5.11 -6.05
N GLY A 56 12.59 5.88 -5.19
CA GLY A 56 11.55 6.84 -5.58
C GLY A 56 10.15 6.27 -5.67
N GLU A 57 9.98 4.95 -5.51
CA GLU A 57 8.68 4.28 -5.47
C GLU A 57 7.93 4.49 -4.14
N GLY A 58 8.67 4.71 -3.04
CA GLY A 58 8.09 4.76 -1.71
C GLY A 58 7.50 3.42 -1.27
N ARG A 59 6.60 3.47 -0.29
CA ARG A 59 5.91 2.29 0.26
C ARG A 59 4.49 2.21 -0.27
N TYR A 60 4.06 1.02 -0.68
CA TYR A 60 2.71 0.83 -1.22
C TYR A 60 2.20 -0.59 -1.03
N PHE A 61 0.89 -0.71 -0.97
CA PHE A 61 0.20 -1.98 -0.83
C PHE A 61 -0.44 -2.42 -2.15
N LEU A 62 -0.41 -3.72 -2.40
CA LEU A 62 -1.20 -4.43 -3.39
C LEU A 62 -2.04 -5.47 -2.66
N VAL A 63 -3.31 -5.59 -3.03
CA VAL A 63 -4.23 -6.57 -2.45
C VAL A 63 -4.53 -7.63 -3.49
N GLU A 64 -4.46 -8.90 -3.09
CA GLU A 64 -4.79 -10.03 -3.96
C GLU A 64 -6.20 -9.87 -4.55
N GLY A 65 -6.32 -10.00 -5.87
CA GLY A 65 -7.57 -9.78 -6.60
C GLY A 65 -7.80 -8.33 -7.07
N ASP A 66 -6.97 -7.38 -6.65
CA ASP A 66 -6.93 -6.01 -7.20
C ASP A 66 -5.47 -5.49 -7.28
N GLU A 67 -4.66 -6.23 -8.03
CA GLU A 67 -3.21 -5.98 -8.18
C GLU A 67 -2.90 -4.69 -8.95
N GLU A 68 -3.85 -4.16 -9.73
CA GLU A 68 -3.72 -2.87 -10.40
C GLU A 68 -3.95 -1.68 -9.45
N ALA A 69 -4.57 -1.91 -8.28
CA ALA A 69 -4.80 -0.91 -7.27
C ALA A 69 -3.61 -0.76 -6.32
N ARG A 70 -2.56 -0.07 -6.79
CA ARG A 70 -1.49 0.43 -5.93
C ARG A 70 -2.03 1.44 -4.91
N VAL A 71 -2.09 1.05 -3.64
CA VAL A 71 -2.46 1.94 -2.53
C VAL A 71 -1.17 2.48 -1.90
N ALA A 72 -0.80 3.72 -2.23
CA ALA A 72 0.40 4.35 -1.66
C ALA A 72 0.21 4.64 -0.17
N ALA A 73 1.25 4.40 0.63
CA ALA A 73 1.28 4.70 2.07
C ALA A 73 1.49 6.20 2.31
N GLU A 74 0.49 7.00 1.96
CA GLU A 74 0.50 8.45 2.07
C GLU A 74 -0.75 8.95 2.78
N VAL A 75 -0.65 10.12 3.43
CA VAL A 75 -1.77 10.74 4.15
C VAL A 75 -2.97 11.00 3.24
N GLY A 76 -2.75 11.28 1.95
CA GLY A 76 -3.84 11.45 0.97
C GLY A 76 -4.69 10.19 0.74
N ASN A 77 -4.15 9.01 1.04
CA ASN A 77 -4.88 7.75 0.99
C ASN A 77 -5.40 7.31 2.36
N ALA A 78 -5.06 8.01 3.45
CA ALA A 78 -5.54 7.68 4.78
C ALA A 78 -7.00 8.10 4.95
N GLU A 79 -7.85 7.19 5.43
CA GLU A 79 -9.25 7.48 5.68
C GLU A 79 -9.41 8.41 6.90
N PRO A 80 -10.14 9.54 6.78
CA PRO A 80 -10.28 10.52 7.88
C PRO A 80 -10.96 9.95 9.13
N LEU A 81 -11.85 8.97 8.96
CA LEU A 81 -12.66 8.38 10.02
C LEU A 81 -12.45 6.87 10.04
N SER A 82 -11.27 6.43 10.44
CA SER A 82 -10.98 5.02 10.67
C SER A 82 -11.02 4.72 12.18
N GLN A 83 -12.07 4.06 12.64
CA GLN A 83 -12.18 3.63 14.03
C GLN A 83 -11.23 2.45 14.28
N LEU A 84 -10.49 2.49 15.40
CA LEU A 84 -9.62 1.42 15.93
C LEU A 84 -8.29 1.15 15.21
N CYS A 85 -8.07 1.63 13.98
CA CYS A 85 -6.82 1.43 13.23
C CYS A 85 -6.64 2.48 12.13
N THR A 86 -5.48 2.52 11.47
CA THR A 86 -5.29 3.31 10.24
C THR A 86 -5.72 2.48 9.02
N THR A 87 -6.57 3.06 8.17
CA THR A 87 -7.01 2.45 6.91
C THR A 87 -6.55 3.29 5.74
N LEU A 88 -5.93 2.65 4.75
CA LEU A 88 -5.55 3.27 3.47
C LEU A 88 -6.50 2.84 2.36
N ARG A 89 -6.87 3.80 1.49
CA ARG A 89 -7.72 3.60 0.33
C ARG A 89 -7.25 4.50 -0.82
N ARG A 90 -7.13 3.94 -2.03
CA ARG A 90 -6.70 4.70 -3.22
C ARG A 90 -7.83 5.61 -3.72
N GLY A 91 -7.89 6.83 -3.23
CA GLY A 91 -8.90 7.81 -3.63
C GLY A 91 -10.30 7.55 -3.07
N GLU A 92 -11.21 8.49 -3.32
CA GLU A 92 -12.58 8.43 -2.80
C GLU A 92 -13.43 7.43 -3.59
N GLY A 93 -14.09 6.50 -2.89
CA GLY A 93 -14.96 5.48 -3.50
C GLY A 93 -14.28 4.19 -3.99
N ALA A 94 -12.94 4.10 -3.93
CA ALA A 94 -12.25 2.86 -4.27
C ALA A 94 -12.66 1.69 -3.36
N HIS A 95 -12.76 0.51 -3.94
CA HIS A 95 -13.20 -0.70 -3.23
C HIS A 95 -12.08 -1.27 -2.37
N THR A 96 -10.86 -1.22 -2.87
CA THR A 96 -9.68 -1.78 -2.19
C THR A 96 -9.23 -0.88 -1.04
N ARG A 97 -9.19 -1.49 0.15
CA ARG A 97 -8.78 -0.87 1.41
C ARG A 97 -7.81 -1.78 2.13
N VAL A 98 -6.82 -1.19 2.79
CA VAL A 98 -5.87 -1.91 3.65
C VAL A 98 -5.94 -1.34 5.05
N ARG A 99 -6.26 -2.19 6.02
CA ARG A 99 -6.48 -1.80 7.43
C ARG A 99 -5.29 -2.20 8.29
N THR A 100 -5.14 -1.55 9.44
CA THR A 100 -4.12 -1.88 10.45
C THR A 100 -2.68 -1.73 9.92
N VAL A 101 -2.44 -0.72 9.10
CA VAL A 101 -1.13 -0.48 8.46
C VAL A 101 -0.10 0.16 9.41
N GLU A 102 -0.55 0.75 10.52
CA GLU A 102 0.22 1.62 11.39
C GLU A 102 1.47 0.95 12.00
N HIS A 103 1.35 -0.29 12.49
CA HIS A 103 2.50 -0.98 13.10
C HIS A 103 3.56 -1.37 12.07
N LEU A 104 3.14 -1.81 10.88
CA LEU A 104 4.05 -2.17 9.80
C LEU A 104 4.81 -0.93 9.30
N LEU A 105 4.10 0.16 9.05
CA LEU A 105 4.70 1.41 8.60
C LEU A 105 5.62 2.00 9.68
N SER A 106 5.25 1.92 10.96
CA SER A 106 6.11 2.35 12.07
C SER A 106 7.42 1.54 12.13
N ALA A 107 7.36 0.22 11.96
CA ALA A 107 8.55 -0.62 11.92
C ALA A 107 9.46 -0.28 10.72
N MET A 108 8.87 -0.05 9.54
CA MET A 108 9.61 0.37 8.36
C MET A 108 10.31 1.72 8.55
N GLU A 109 9.64 2.68 9.19
CA GLU A 109 10.27 3.96 9.55
C GLU A 109 11.45 3.77 10.50
N ALA A 110 11.27 2.98 11.56
CA ALA A 110 12.31 2.72 12.55
C ALA A 110 13.55 2.04 11.94
N LEU A 111 13.35 1.17 10.95
CA LEU A 111 14.41 0.49 10.22
C LEU A 111 14.96 1.30 9.03
N GLY A 112 14.38 2.47 8.73
CA GLY A 112 14.80 3.34 7.64
C GLY A 112 14.48 2.81 6.25
N VAL A 113 13.50 1.92 6.08
CA VAL A 113 13.10 1.36 4.77
C VAL A 113 12.29 2.39 3.99
N ASP A 114 12.83 3.01 2.95
CA ASP A 114 12.13 4.06 2.20
C ASP A 114 11.23 3.49 1.09
N ASN A 115 11.66 2.42 0.43
CA ASN A 115 10.95 1.83 -0.70
C ASN A 115 10.60 0.37 -0.41
N CYS A 116 9.33 0.00 -0.55
CA CYS A 116 8.86 -1.36 -0.33
C CYS A 116 7.50 -1.58 -1.00
N ARG A 117 7.34 -2.70 -1.69
CA ARG A 117 6.03 -3.22 -2.12
C ARG A 117 5.52 -4.18 -1.06
N ILE A 118 4.28 -4.02 -0.63
CA ILE A 118 3.63 -4.91 0.34
C ILE A 118 2.44 -5.57 -0.35
N GLU A 119 2.55 -6.86 -0.62
CA GLU A 119 1.45 -7.67 -1.13
C GLU A 119 0.70 -8.29 0.04
N VAL A 120 -0.62 -8.10 0.07
CA VAL A 120 -1.52 -8.68 1.07
C VAL A 120 -2.42 -9.69 0.37
N SER A 121 -2.32 -10.93 0.80
CA SER A 121 -3.09 -12.08 0.26
C SER A 121 -3.86 -12.77 1.37
N GLY A 122 -4.97 -13.42 1.00
CA GLY A 122 -5.92 -13.97 1.96
C GLY A 122 -6.70 -12.92 2.74
N GLY A 123 -7.57 -13.38 3.64
CA GLY A 123 -8.62 -12.54 4.22
C GLY A 123 -9.86 -12.58 3.36
N ASP A 124 -10.73 -13.58 3.59
CA ASP A 124 -12.05 -13.58 2.97
C ASP A 124 -12.89 -12.47 3.61
N GLU A 125 -12.97 -11.33 2.93
CA GLU A 125 -14.24 -10.64 2.75
C GLU A 125 -14.69 -10.87 1.30
N ARG A 126 -14.64 -12.14 0.86
CA ARG A 126 -15.48 -12.56 -0.27
C ARG A 126 -16.91 -12.33 0.18
N LYS A 127 -17.52 -11.27 -0.35
CA LYS A 127 -18.91 -10.88 -0.17
C LYS A 127 -19.78 -12.13 0.02
N SER A 128 -20.21 -12.36 1.25
CA SER A 128 -21.34 -13.24 1.51
C SER A 128 -22.58 -12.50 1.05
N GLY A 129 -23.19 -12.95 -0.06
CA GLY A 129 -24.59 -12.71 -0.41
C GLY A 129 -24.95 -11.30 -0.87
#